data_AF-A0A2D6L762-F1
#
_entry.id   AF-A0A2D6L762-F1
#
_cell.length_a   1.000
_cell.length_b   1.000
_cell.length_c   1.000
_cell.angle_alpha   90.00
_cell.angle_beta   90.00
_cell.angle_gamma   90.00
#
_symmetry.space_group_name_H-M   'P 1'
#
loop_
_entity.id
_entity.type
_entity.pdbx_description
1 polymer ?
#
loop_
_entity_poly.entity_id
_entity_poly.type
_entity_poly.pdbx_seq_one_letter_code
_entity_poly.pdbx_strand_id
1 'polypeptide(L)'
;MNIFRSKFFVFGALMLIGVFGFGFAKSYVRNYNVNKEISSLESAQAKLEHEGSQLSALLKKIQSTAYAEEQAREEFGLRRPGEKTAVIQRQVSPEEGEKVQENKKLSNPQLWWNRFFASSKQKFDDK
;
A
#
# COMPACT_ATOMS: atom_id res chain seq x y z
N MET A 1 -62.15 -42.55 -9.77
CA MET A 1 -61.21 -43.37 -8.97
C MET A 1 -60.28 -42.42 -8.21
N ASN A 2 -60.60 -42.07 -6.96
CA ASN A 2 -59.92 -40.97 -6.24
C ASN A 2 -58.74 -41.50 -5.40
N ILE A 3 -57.74 -42.09 -6.06
CA ILE A 3 -56.52 -42.60 -5.40
C ILE A 3 -55.69 -41.48 -4.74
N PHE A 4 -55.75 -40.26 -5.29
CA PHE A 4 -55.05 -39.07 -4.78
C PHE A 4 -55.60 -38.51 -3.46
N ARG A 5 -56.81 -38.91 -3.03
CA ARG A 5 -57.44 -38.44 -1.78
C ARG A 5 -57.21 -39.40 -0.61
N SER A 6 -56.63 -40.57 -0.85
CA SER A 6 -56.30 -41.54 0.19
C SER A 6 -55.09 -41.05 0.98
N LYS A 7 -55.25 -40.88 2.30
CA LYS A 7 -54.17 -40.46 3.21
C LYS A 7 -52.94 -41.37 3.11
N PHE A 8 -53.13 -42.66 2.80
CA PHE A 8 -52.04 -43.62 2.62
C PHE A 8 -51.21 -43.37 1.35
N PHE A 9 -51.85 -42.95 0.26
CA PHE A 9 -51.14 -42.60 -0.98
C PHE A 9 -50.27 -41.35 -0.78
N VAL A 10 -50.82 -40.33 -0.10
CA VAL A 10 -50.07 -39.12 0.25
C VAL A 10 -48.89 -39.46 1.15
N PHE A 11 -49.08 -40.33 2.15
CA PHE A 11 -48.00 -40.74 3.05
C PHE A 11 -46.88 -41.49 2.32
N GLY A 12 -47.24 -42.41 1.43
CA GLY A 12 -46.27 -43.13 0.59
C GLY A 12 -45.50 -42.20 -0.35
N ALA A 13 -46.18 -41.25 -0.98
CA ALA A 13 -45.54 -40.25 -1.83
C ALA A 13 -44.58 -39.35 -1.03
N LEU A 14 -44.98 -38.92 0.17
CA LEU A 14 -44.16 -38.07 1.03
C LEU A 14 -42.93 -38.82 1.55
N MET A 15 -43.07 -40.10 1.89
CA MET A 15 -41.95 -40.97 2.26
C MET A 15 -40.96 -41.12 1.11
N LEU A 16 -41.46 -41.32 -0.11
CA LEU A 16 -40.64 -41.47 -1.31
C LEU A 16 -39.88 -40.17 -1.60
N ILE A 17 -40.55 -39.01 -1.56
CA ILE A 17 -39.91 -37.69 -1.67
C ILE A 17 -38.85 -37.48 -0.59
N GLY A 18 -39.10 -37.91 0.65
CA GLY A 18 -38.13 -37.81 1.75
C GLY A 18 -36.84 -38.59 1.47
N VAL A 19 -36.95 -39.83 0.97
CA VAL A 19 -35.78 -40.67 0.63
C VAL A 19 -34.96 -40.06 -0.51
N PHE A 20 -35.63 -39.65 -1.60
CA PHE A 20 -34.95 -39.01 -2.73
C PHE A 20 -34.37 -37.65 -2.35
N GLY A 21 -35.11 -36.84 -1.58
CA GLY A 21 -34.66 -35.54 -1.10
C GLY A 21 -33.43 -35.64 -0.20
N PHE A 22 -33.38 -36.63 0.70
CA PHE A 22 -32.22 -36.86 1.55
C PHE A 22 -30.98 -37.26 0.74
N GLY A 23 -31.14 -38.15 -0.25
CA GLY A 23 -30.05 -38.53 -1.16
C GLY A 23 -29.52 -37.33 -1.96
N PHE A 24 -30.44 -36.51 -2.49
CA PHE A 24 -30.09 -35.32 -3.26
C PHE A 24 -29.41 -34.26 -2.40
N ALA A 25 -29.90 -33.98 -1.19
CA ALA A 25 -29.30 -33.02 -0.27
C ALA A 25 -27.85 -33.40 0.10
N LYS A 26 -27.61 -34.69 0.43
CA LYS A 26 -26.26 -35.17 0.73
C LYS A 26 -25.31 -35.03 -0.47
N SER A 27 -25.79 -35.33 -1.67
CA SER A 27 -25.00 -35.19 -2.90
C SER A 27 -24.69 -33.74 -3.23
N TYR A 28 -25.68 -32.85 -3.08
CA TYR A 28 -25.53 -31.41 -3.32
C TYR A 28 -24.51 -30.77 -2.39
N VAL A 29 -24.57 -31.07 -1.08
CA VAL A 29 -23.59 -30.58 -0.09
C VAL A 29 -22.19 -31.08 -0.41
N ARG A 30 -22.05 -32.36 -0.81
CA ARG A 30 -20.75 -32.91 -1.19
C ARG A 30 -20.15 -32.19 -2.40
N ASN A 31 -20.94 -31.99 -3.45
CA ASN A 31 -20.49 -31.30 -4.65
C ASN A 31 -20.13 -29.83 -4.36
N TYR A 32 -20.91 -29.16 -3.52
CA TYR A 32 -20.62 -27.79 -3.10
C TYR A 32 -19.26 -27.68 -2.39
N ASN A 33 -18.98 -28.60 -1.46
CA ASN A 33 -17.71 -28.60 -0.72
C ASN A 33 -16.51 -28.87 -1.65
N VAL A 34 -16.63 -29.83 -2.57
CA VAL A 34 -15.59 -30.14 -3.56
C VAL A 34 -15.31 -28.94 -4.46
N ASN A 35 -16.35 -28.29 -5.00
CA ASN A 35 -16.18 -27.11 -5.86
C ASN A 35 -15.57 -25.92 -5.10
N LYS A 36 -15.92 -25.75 -3.82
CA LYS A 36 -15.32 -24.73 -2.96
C LYS A 36 -13.84 -24.99 -2.74
N GLU A 37 -13.46 -26.25 -2.52
CA GLU A 37 -12.06 -26.64 -2.34
C GLU A 37 -11.25 -26.41 -3.62
N ILE A 38 -11.79 -26.80 -4.78
CA ILE A 38 -11.20 -26.52 -6.10
C ILE A 38 -10.98 -25.02 -6.28
N SER A 39 -12.01 -24.19 -6.07
CA SER A 39 -11.89 -22.73 -6.19
C SER A 39 -10.86 -22.16 -5.23
N SER A 40 -10.76 -22.70 -4.01
CA SER A 40 -9.76 -22.26 -3.04
C SER A 40 -8.33 -22.60 -3.49
N LEU A 41 -8.11 -23.79 -4.05
CA LEU A 41 -6.82 -24.24 -4.58
C LEU A 41 -6.40 -23.41 -5.80
N GLU A 42 -7.32 -23.16 -6.73
CA GLU A 42 -7.09 -22.28 -7.88
C GLU A 42 -6.71 -20.87 -7.45
N SER A 43 -7.42 -20.31 -6.45
CA SER A 43 -7.11 -18.98 -5.93
C SER A 43 -5.73 -18.92 -5.25
N ALA A 44 -5.33 -19.98 -4.55
CA ALA A 44 -4.02 -20.08 -3.94
C ALA A 44 -2.92 -20.17 -5.02
N GLN A 45 -3.12 -20.96 -6.07
CA GLN A 45 -2.16 -21.07 -7.17
C GLN A 45 -1.97 -19.72 -7.88
N ALA A 46 -3.06 -19.02 -8.21
CA ALA A 46 -2.99 -17.70 -8.84
C ALA A 46 -2.24 -16.68 -7.96
N LYS A 47 -2.46 -16.73 -6.63
CA LYS A 47 -1.74 -15.88 -5.69
C LYS A 47 -0.24 -16.19 -5.66
N LEU A 48 0.13 -17.46 -5.63
CA LEU A 48 1.53 -17.89 -5.63
C LEU A 48 2.25 -17.49 -6.93
N GLU A 49 1.60 -17.65 -8.09
CA GLU A 49 2.15 -17.22 -9.38
C GLU A 49 2.36 -15.71 -9.42
N HIS A 50 1.38 -14.93 -8.92
CA HIS A 50 1.50 -13.49 -8.83
C HIS A 50 2.64 -13.06 -7.90
N GLU A 51 2.77 -13.67 -6.72
CA GLU A 51 3.87 -13.41 -5.79
C GLU A 51 5.24 -13.76 -6.40
N GLY A 52 5.35 -14.91 -7.08
CA GLY A 52 6.56 -15.31 -7.79
C GLY A 52 6.95 -14.32 -8.89
N SER A 53 5.98 -13.83 -9.66
CA SER A 53 6.22 -12.87 -10.73
C SER A 53 6.71 -11.51 -10.20
N GLN A 54 6.12 -11.02 -9.10
CA GLN A 54 6.55 -9.79 -8.44
C GLN A 54 7.95 -9.92 -7.86
N LEU A 55 8.25 -11.04 -7.21
CA LEU A 55 9.56 -11.28 -6.64
C LEU A 55 10.64 -11.36 -7.74
N SER A 56 10.33 -12.00 -8.86
CA SER A 56 11.21 -12.02 -10.05
C SER A 56 11.43 -10.62 -10.62
N ALA A 57 10.37 -9.80 -10.72
CA ALA A 57 10.48 -8.42 -11.19
C ALA A 57 11.35 -7.55 -10.26
N LEU A 58 11.22 -7.70 -8.95
CA LEU A 58 12.07 -7.04 -7.97
C LEU A 58 13.52 -7.50 -8.06
N LEU A 59 13.75 -8.81 -8.20
CA LEU A 59 15.10 -9.35 -8.37
C LEU A 59 15.77 -8.74 -9.62
N LYS A 60 15.03 -8.69 -10.73
CA LYS A 60 15.49 -8.08 -11.98
C LYS A 60 15.77 -6.58 -11.82
N LYS A 61 14.96 -5.86 -11.04
CA LYS A 61 15.18 -4.44 -10.72
C LYS A 61 16.49 -4.25 -9.95
N ILE A 62 16.71 -5.04 -8.89
CA ILE A 62 17.92 -4.94 -8.04
C ILE A 62 19.17 -5.37 -8.80
N GLN A 63 19.07 -6.41 -9.64
CA GLN A 63 20.18 -6.87 -10.48
C GLN A 63 20.47 -5.92 -11.65
N SER A 64 19.56 -5.01 -11.98
CA SER A 64 19.79 -4.05 -13.05
C SER A 64 20.88 -3.05 -12.67
N THR A 65 21.70 -2.67 -13.65
CA THR A 65 22.75 -1.67 -13.50
C THR A 65 22.21 -0.31 -13.03
N ALA A 66 20.93 -0.02 -13.29
CA ALA A 66 20.25 1.19 -12.84
C ALA A 66 20.14 1.27 -11.31
N TYR A 67 19.87 0.15 -10.62
CA TYR A 67 19.82 0.13 -9.15
C TYR A 67 21.22 0.30 -8.53
N ALA A 68 22.24 -0.34 -9.13
CA ALA A 68 23.63 -0.13 -8.71
C ALA A 68 24.08 1.33 -8.89
N GLU A 69 23.61 1.99 -9.95
CA GLU A 69 23.91 3.39 -10.20
C GLU A 69 23.17 4.35 -9.26
N GLU A 70 21.91 4.06 -8.94
CA GLU A 70 21.12 4.80 -7.96
C GLU A 70 21.77 4.73 -6.57
N GLN A 71 22.14 3.53 -6.13
CA GLN A 71 22.87 3.33 -4.87
C GLN A 71 24.26 3.97 -4.87
N ALA A 72 25.00 3.94 -5.98
CA ALA A 72 26.29 4.62 -6.08
C ALA A 72 26.17 6.15 -5.94
N ARG A 73 25.07 6.74 -6.44
CA ARG A 73 24.76 8.16 -6.30
C ARG A 73 24.34 8.52 -4.88
N GLU A 74 23.52 7.69 -4.24
CA GLU A 74 23.00 7.94 -2.89
C GLU A 74 24.09 7.74 -1.81
N GLU A 75 24.78 6.61 -1.82
CA GLU A 75 25.70 6.23 -0.75
C GLU A 75 27.10 6.83 -0.92
N PHE A 76 27.56 6.96 -2.16
CA PHE A 76 28.93 7.38 -2.45
C PHE A 76 29.01 8.74 -3.17
N GLY A 77 27.87 9.37 -3.48
CA GLY A 77 27.84 10.59 -4.30
C GLY A 77 28.47 10.42 -5.69
N LEU A 78 28.65 9.17 -6.15
CA LEU A 78 29.38 8.84 -7.37
C LEU A 78 28.54 9.20 -8.59
N ARG A 79 29.20 9.79 -9.58
CA ARG A 79 28.59 10.20 -10.86
C ARG A 79 29.22 9.41 -12.01
N ARG A 80 28.47 9.25 -13.10
CA ARG A 80 28.99 8.57 -14.30
C ARG A 80 30.27 9.29 -14.79
N PRO A 81 31.28 8.55 -15.28
CA PRO A 81 32.46 9.16 -15.87
C PRO A 81 32.06 9.99 -17.09
N GLY A 82 32.11 11.33 -16.97
CA GLY A 82 31.72 12.30 -18.01
C GLY A 82 30.62 13.29 -17.63
N GLU A 83 30.01 13.20 -16.45
CA GLU A 83 28.97 14.12 -15.98
C GLU A 83 29.58 15.45 -15.47
N LYS A 84 29.27 16.59 -16.11
CA LYS A 84 29.75 17.93 -15.69
C LYS A 84 28.85 18.49 -14.59
N THR A 85 29.41 18.73 -13.40
CA THR A 85 28.72 19.41 -12.31
C THR A 85 28.83 20.93 -12.44
N ALA A 86 27.68 21.61 -12.48
CA ALA A 86 27.64 23.06 -12.27
C ALA A 86 27.58 23.32 -10.76
N VAL A 87 28.72 23.67 -10.16
CA VAL A 87 28.73 24.22 -8.80
C VAL A 87 28.19 25.64 -8.89
N ILE A 88 26.98 25.87 -8.40
CA ILE A 88 26.45 27.23 -8.23
C ILE A 88 27.20 27.87 -7.07
N GLN A 89 28.35 28.48 -7.38
CA GLN A 89 28.95 29.44 -6.47
C GLN A 89 28.05 30.67 -6.49
N ARG A 90 27.30 30.88 -5.41
CA ARG A 90 26.67 32.18 -5.16
C ARG A 90 27.82 33.18 -5.06
N GLN A 91 28.07 33.90 -6.14
CA GLN A 91 28.92 35.07 -6.10
C GLN A 91 28.23 36.05 -5.17
N VAL A 92 28.70 36.11 -3.92
CA VAL A 92 28.41 37.23 -3.05
C VAL A 92 29.20 38.38 -3.65
N SER A 93 28.51 39.18 -4.45
CA SER A 93 29.05 40.42 -5.02
C SER A 93 29.54 41.29 -3.87
N PRO A 94 30.81 41.74 -3.86
CA PRO A 94 31.37 42.51 -2.78
C PRO A 94 31.09 44.01 -2.98
N GLU A 95 29.82 44.42 -3.03
CA GLU A 95 29.48 45.85 -3.02
C GLU A 95 28.18 46.05 -2.25
N GLU A 96 28.33 46.36 -0.96
CA GLU A 96 27.87 47.62 -0.34
C GLU A 96 28.02 47.48 1.18
N GLY A 97 28.91 48.31 1.74
CA GLY A 97 29.14 48.38 3.17
C GLY A 97 27.92 48.94 3.89
N GLU A 98 27.07 48.07 4.43
CA GLU A 98 26.15 48.45 5.49
C GLU A 98 26.86 48.41 6.84
N LYS A 99 26.88 49.58 7.48
CA LYS A 99 27.43 49.83 8.81
C LYS A 99 26.94 48.76 9.78
N VAL A 100 27.90 48.07 10.40
CA VAL A 100 27.67 47.19 11.54
C VAL A 100 27.11 48.05 12.68
N GLN A 101 25.78 48.10 12.80
CA GLN A 101 25.16 48.41 14.07
C GLN A 101 25.42 47.23 14.98
N GLU A 102 26.14 47.48 16.07
CA GLU A 102 26.38 46.57 17.17
C GLU A 102 25.05 46.26 17.88
N ASN A 103 24.24 45.42 17.25
CA ASN A 103 22.99 44.96 17.83
C ASN A 103 23.30 43.70 18.63
N LYS A 104 23.11 43.79 19.96
CA LYS A 104 23.41 42.74 20.95
C LYS A 104 23.22 41.35 20.35
N LYS A 105 24.29 40.55 20.32
CA LYS A 105 24.26 39.14 19.91
C LYS A 105 23.30 38.38 20.82
N LEU A 106 22.03 38.32 20.44
CA LEU A 106 21.05 37.42 21.02
C LEU A 106 21.60 36.00 20.87
N SER A 107 21.58 35.22 21.95
CA SER A 107 22.08 33.86 21.88
C SER A 107 21.19 33.03 20.96
N ASN A 108 21.75 32.00 20.32
CA ASN A 108 21.01 31.14 19.39
C ASN A 108 19.66 30.64 19.94
N PRO A 109 19.55 30.24 21.22
CA PRO A 109 18.25 29.90 21.83
C PRO A 109 17.21 31.03 21.79
N GLN A 110 17.60 32.29 21.99
CA GLN A 110 16.69 33.44 21.96
C GLN A 110 16.19 33.73 20.55
N LEU A 111 17.05 33.55 19.54
CA LEU A 111 16.67 33.67 18.13
C LEU A 111 15.61 32.63 17.76
N TRP A 112 15.78 31.39 18.22
CA TRP A 112 14.79 30.33 18.04
C TRP A 112 13.48 30.66 18.74
N TRP A 113 13.51 31.06 20.01
CA TRP A 113 12.29 31.38 20.74
C TRP A 113 11.46 32.49 20.05
N ASN A 114 12.13 33.54 19.57
CA ASN A 114 11.47 34.63 18.86
C ASN A 114 10.80 34.15 17.55
N ARG A 115 11.49 33.28 16.79
CA ARG A 115 10.96 32.72 15.54
C ARG A 115 9.70 31.89 15.73
N PHE A 116 9.64 31.09 16.79
CA PHE A 116 8.53 30.15 17.00
C PHE A 116 7.39 30.72 17.83
N PHE A 117 7.64 31.70 18.71
CA PHE A 117 6.64 32.15 19.68
C PHE A 117 6.27 33.64 19.57
N ALA A 118 7.10 34.51 18.98
CA ALA A 118 6.76 35.93 18.87
C ALA A 118 5.72 36.24 17.77
N SER A 119 5.55 35.35 16.80
CA SER A 119 4.50 35.45 15.78
C SER A 119 3.09 35.14 16.31
N SER A 120 2.95 34.68 17.56
CA SER A 120 1.65 34.36 18.16
C SER A 120 0.93 35.57 18.77
N LYS A 121 1.61 36.73 18.89
CA LYS A 121 1.06 37.93 19.53
C LYS A 121 0.43 38.97 18.59
N GLN A 122 0.23 38.64 17.31
CA GLN A 122 -0.38 39.57 16.34
C GLN A 122 -1.86 39.28 16.06
N LYS A 123 -2.51 38.40 16.83
CA LYS A 123 -3.93 38.00 16.62
C LYS A 123 -4.86 38.32 17.79
N PHE A 124 -4.62 39.42 18.50
CA PHE A 124 -5.48 39.89 19.60
C PHE A 124 -5.54 41.43 19.69
N ASP A 125 -5.59 42.13 18.57
CA ASP A 125 -5.88 43.59 18.55
C ASP A 125 -6.72 44.01 17.32
N ASP A 126 -7.55 43.10 16.81
CA ASP A 126 -8.69 43.47 15.95
C ASP A 126 -9.98 43.34 16.76
N LYS A 127 -10.26 44.34 17.61
CA LYS A 127 -11.63 44.69 18.01
C LYS A 127 -11.75 46.12 18.52
#